data_AF-A0A2G1BPR0-F1
#
_entry.id   AF-A0A2G1BPR0-F1
#
_cell.length_a   1.000
_cell.length_b   1.000
_cell.length_c   1.000
_cell.angle_alpha   90.00
_cell.angle_beta   90.00
_cell.angle_gamma   90.00
#
_symmetry.space_group_name_H-M   'P 1'
#
loop_
_entity.id
_entity.type
_entity.pdbx_description
1 polymer ?
#
loop_
_entity_poly.entity_id
_entity_poly.type
_entity_poly.pdbx_seq_one_letter_code
_entity_poly.pdbx_strand_id
1 'polypeptide(L)'
;ANVPEYQRVAREYIVLNWQCDIAQVDGFSGSKSVLENFQTTDEMVEANSRKMISEISQSKLGENLAHTEIRIIHDPRSSDCFAQYRWDARTWLLNSGGSHHFAAAKYIAARLGATVPLKGKLKVYELDGATIAALRSKFEMFAISDNSFVCNAFSDAMRAFRATWLWHALPTPYMGIRAILLP
;
A
#
# COMPACT_ATOMS: atom_id res chain seq x y z
N ALA A 1 -27.06 15.37 0.94
CA ALA A 1 -27.25 15.07 2.37
C ALA A 1 -25.88 15.01 3.03
N ASN A 2 -25.69 15.66 4.18
CA ASN A 2 -24.49 15.46 4.99
C ASN A 2 -24.70 14.14 5.73
N VAL A 3 -23.87 13.13 5.46
CA VAL A 3 -23.93 11.82 6.11
C VAL A 3 -22.74 11.76 7.06
N PRO A 4 -22.91 12.05 8.36
CA PRO A 4 -21.80 12.12 9.32
C PRO A 4 -20.98 10.82 9.36
N GLU A 5 -21.62 9.69 9.07
CA GLU A 5 -20.99 8.38 8.96
C GLU A 5 -19.86 8.38 7.92
N TYR A 6 -19.93 9.18 6.86
CA TYR A 6 -18.88 9.27 5.85
C TYR A 6 -17.55 9.78 6.41
N GLN A 7 -17.57 10.62 7.44
CA GLN A 7 -16.35 11.17 8.07
C GLN A 7 -15.60 10.13 8.91
N ARG A 8 -16.20 8.95 9.14
CA ARG A 8 -15.66 7.90 10.00
C ARG A 8 -15.41 6.59 9.28
N VAL A 9 -15.56 6.54 7.95
CA VAL A 9 -15.43 5.31 7.15
C VAL A 9 -14.07 4.64 7.34
N ALA A 10 -13.01 5.43 7.45
CA ALA A 10 -11.66 4.95 7.70
C ALA A 10 -11.07 5.60 8.95
N ARG A 11 -10.16 4.88 9.59
CA ARG A 11 -9.33 5.35 10.70
C ARG A 11 -7.87 5.14 10.35
N GLU A 12 -7.04 6.09 10.75
CA GLU A 12 -5.57 6.00 10.72
C GLU A 12 -5.05 6.07 12.15
N TYR A 13 -4.11 5.18 12.48
CA TYR A 13 -3.32 5.29 13.71
C TYR A 13 -1.88 4.86 13.47
N ILE A 14 -0.99 5.30 14.36
CA ILE A 14 0.44 5.06 14.27
C ILE A 14 0.88 4.17 15.42
N VAL A 15 1.57 3.07 15.09
CA VAL A 15 2.31 2.25 16.05
C VAL A 15 3.77 2.67 16.01
N LEU A 16 4.26 3.22 17.12
CA LEU A 16 5.66 3.60 17.28
C LEU A 16 6.51 2.37 17.62
N ASN A 17 7.79 2.39 17.21
CA ASN A 17 8.75 1.33 17.50
C ASN A 17 8.29 -0.06 17.03
N TRP A 18 7.48 -0.12 15.96
CA TRP A 18 7.07 -1.37 15.35
C TRP A 18 8.29 -2.06 14.74
N GLN A 19 8.31 -3.39 14.85
CA GLN A 19 9.42 -4.22 14.42
C GLN A 19 8.90 -5.29 13.46
N CYS A 20 9.71 -5.59 12.44
CA CYS A 20 9.47 -6.68 11.52
C CYS A 20 10.80 -7.20 10.98
N ASP A 21 10.78 -8.37 10.35
CA ASP A 21 11.86 -8.83 9.49
C ASP A 21 11.73 -8.21 8.09
N ILE A 22 12.85 -8.02 7.38
CA ILE A 22 12.87 -7.55 5.99
C ILE A 22 12.01 -8.40 5.05
N ALA A 23 11.90 -9.71 5.31
CA ALA A 23 11.10 -10.63 4.51
C ALA A 23 9.59 -10.33 4.59
N GLN A 24 9.15 -9.66 5.66
CA GLN A 24 7.74 -9.31 5.88
C GLN A 24 7.29 -8.05 5.13
N VAL A 25 8.19 -7.37 4.40
CA VAL A 25 7.86 -6.20 3.60
C VAL A 25 7.51 -6.64 2.18
N ASP A 26 6.25 -6.42 1.78
CA ASP A 26 5.68 -6.91 0.52
C ASP A 26 5.92 -5.98 -0.67
N GLY A 27 6.14 -4.68 -0.42
CA GLY A 27 6.31 -3.72 -1.50
C GLY A 27 6.73 -2.33 -1.03
N PHE A 28 6.77 -1.41 -1.99
CA PHE A 28 7.31 -0.06 -1.83
C PHE A 28 6.32 1.00 -2.30
N SER A 29 6.34 2.20 -1.72
CA SER A 29 5.66 3.36 -2.32
C SER A 29 6.51 4.07 -3.36
N GLY A 30 7.84 4.01 -3.24
CA GLY A 30 8.78 4.72 -4.09
C GLY A 30 9.75 3.79 -4.80
N SER A 31 9.77 3.84 -6.14
CA SER A 31 10.75 3.11 -6.94
C SER A 31 11.06 3.81 -8.25
N LYS A 32 12.28 3.58 -8.77
CA LYS A 32 12.65 3.94 -10.14
C LYS A 32 12.09 2.93 -11.15
N SER A 33 11.73 1.73 -10.69
CA SER A 33 11.01 0.74 -11.49
C SER A 33 9.51 1.04 -11.48
N VAL A 34 8.83 0.74 -12.59
CA VAL A 34 7.37 0.74 -12.68
C VAL A 34 6.87 -0.50 -11.93
N LEU A 35 6.41 -0.31 -10.68
CA LEU A 35 6.13 -1.41 -9.75
C LEU A 35 4.98 -2.29 -10.22
N GLU A 36 4.04 -1.74 -10.98
CA GLU A 36 2.88 -2.44 -11.54
C GLU A 36 3.26 -3.57 -12.52
N ASN A 37 4.49 -3.55 -13.04
CA ASN A 37 5.00 -4.59 -13.94
C ASN A 37 5.46 -5.87 -13.20
N PHE A 38 5.48 -5.86 -11.86
CA PHE A 38 6.01 -6.97 -11.05
C PHE A 38 4.98 -7.41 -10.02
N GLN A 39 4.82 -8.73 -9.84
CA GLN A 39 3.96 -9.28 -8.79
C GLN A 39 4.65 -9.27 -7.43
N THR A 40 5.99 -9.33 -7.42
CA THR A 40 6.78 -9.38 -6.18
C THR A 40 8.03 -8.49 -6.24
N THR A 41 8.58 -8.17 -5.06
CA THR A 41 9.88 -7.50 -4.94
C THR A 41 11.03 -8.35 -5.50
N ASP A 42 10.89 -9.68 -5.46
CA ASP A 42 11.89 -10.62 -5.97
C ASP A 42 11.96 -10.55 -7.50
N GLU A 43 10.81 -10.63 -8.17
CA GLU A 43 10.72 -10.45 -9.63
C GLU A 43 11.30 -9.11 -10.08
N MET A 44 11.00 -8.03 -9.35
CA MET A 44 11.55 -6.70 -9.63
C MET A 44 13.09 -6.71 -9.63
N VAL A 45 13.72 -7.35 -8.64
CA VAL A 45 15.19 -7.38 -8.52
C VAL A 45 15.80 -8.32 -9.56
N GLU A 46 15.19 -9.47 -9.80
CA GLU A 46 15.62 -10.41 -10.85
C GLU A 46 15.56 -9.80 -12.25
N ALA A 47 14.59 -8.92 -12.52
CA ALA A 47 14.48 -8.22 -13.79
C ALA A 47 15.41 -7.00 -13.85
N ASN A 48 15.36 -6.11 -12.86
CA ASN A 48 15.91 -4.76 -12.96
C ASN A 48 17.21 -4.57 -12.17
N SER A 49 17.69 -5.55 -11.39
CA SER A 49 18.81 -5.36 -10.46
C SER A 49 19.67 -6.61 -10.25
N ARG A 50 19.83 -7.46 -11.28
CA ARG A 50 20.63 -8.70 -11.22
C ARG A 50 22.03 -8.53 -10.64
N LYS A 51 22.71 -7.40 -10.90
CA LYS A 51 24.04 -7.11 -10.34
C LYS A 51 24.05 -6.99 -8.82
N MET A 52 22.93 -6.58 -8.21
CA MET A 52 22.79 -6.47 -6.75
C MET A 52 22.60 -7.84 -6.09
N ILE A 53 22.20 -8.85 -6.86
CA ILE A 53 22.00 -10.25 -6.43
C ILE A 53 22.93 -11.22 -7.17
N SER A 54 24.07 -10.74 -7.65
CA SER A 54 25.03 -11.55 -8.43
C SER A 54 25.60 -12.73 -7.64
N GLU A 55 25.53 -12.65 -6.31
CA GLU A 55 25.94 -13.69 -5.39
C GLU A 55 24.98 -13.71 -4.19
N ILE A 56 24.68 -14.90 -3.68
CA ILE A 56 23.94 -15.10 -2.44
C ILE A 56 24.94 -15.27 -1.30
N SER A 57 25.40 -14.16 -0.72
CA SER A 57 26.42 -14.16 0.34
C SER A 57 26.12 -13.11 1.41
N GLN A 58 26.65 -13.32 2.63
CA GLN A 58 26.53 -12.35 3.73
C GLN A 58 27.20 -11.01 3.38
N SER A 59 28.30 -11.05 2.62
CA SER A 59 28.98 -9.84 2.13
C SER A 59 28.05 -9.03 1.22
N LYS A 60 27.41 -9.69 0.25
CA LYS A 60 26.49 -9.03 -0.69
C LYS A 60 25.22 -8.52 -0.02
N LEU A 61 24.73 -9.25 0.98
CA LEU A 61 23.64 -8.78 1.85
C LEU A 61 24.05 -7.47 2.56
N GLY A 62 25.23 -7.45 3.19
CA GLY A 62 25.77 -6.28 3.86
C GLY A 62 25.95 -5.08 2.93
N GLU A 63 26.48 -5.29 1.72
CA GLU A 63 26.63 -4.24 0.71
C GLU A 63 25.29 -3.58 0.36
N ASN A 64 24.24 -4.39 0.12
CA ASN A 64 22.92 -3.86 -0.18
C ASN A 64 22.32 -3.11 1.03
N LEU A 65 22.44 -3.67 2.24
CA LEU A 65 21.93 -3.04 3.45
C LEU A 65 22.66 -1.74 3.80
N ALA A 66 23.93 -1.59 3.41
CA ALA A 66 24.72 -0.39 3.64
C ALA A 66 24.31 0.82 2.76
N HIS A 67 23.40 0.63 1.81
CA HIS A 67 22.96 1.72 0.94
C HIS A 67 22.20 2.80 1.72
N THR A 68 22.75 4.02 1.74
CA THR A 68 22.28 5.12 2.60
C THR A 68 20.87 5.60 2.31
N GLU A 69 20.36 5.39 1.09
CA GLU A 69 18.95 5.70 0.78
C GLU A 69 17.96 4.69 1.35
N ILE A 70 18.40 3.62 2.01
CA ILE A 70 17.53 2.79 2.87
C ILE A 70 17.34 3.54 4.19
N ARG A 71 16.60 4.65 4.13
CA ARG A 71 16.51 5.64 5.21
C ARG A 71 15.82 5.09 6.46
N ILE A 72 14.95 4.09 6.32
CA ILE A 72 14.36 3.38 7.47
C ILE A 72 15.43 2.72 8.37
N ILE A 73 16.62 2.42 7.84
CA ILE A 73 17.77 1.91 8.59
C ILE A 73 18.71 3.06 8.99
N HIS A 74 19.02 3.96 8.04
CA HIS A 74 20.14 4.90 8.15
C HIS A 74 19.79 6.31 8.61
N ASP A 75 18.53 6.72 8.52
CA ASP A 75 18.11 8.08 8.85
C ASP A 75 16.82 8.10 9.71
N PRO A 76 16.95 8.22 11.04
CA PRO A 76 15.80 8.28 11.95
C PRO A 76 14.98 9.58 11.82
N ARG A 77 15.50 10.59 11.11
CA ARG A 77 14.80 11.85 10.83
C ARG A 77 14.00 11.80 9.53
N SER A 78 14.19 10.75 8.73
CA SER A 78 13.45 10.57 7.50
C SER A 78 11.95 10.38 7.73
N SER A 79 11.17 10.63 6.69
CA SER A 79 9.74 10.32 6.66
C SER A 79 9.44 8.87 6.33
N ASP A 80 10.48 8.06 6.04
CA ASP A 80 10.30 6.66 5.67
C ASP A 80 9.65 5.90 6.83
N CYS A 81 8.61 5.14 6.52
CA CYS A 81 7.83 4.40 7.51
C CYS A 81 7.16 3.18 6.87
N PHE A 82 6.59 2.31 7.68
CA PHE A 82 5.78 1.20 7.20
C PHE A 82 4.30 1.61 7.11
N ALA A 83 3.57 0.97 6.22
CA ALA A 83 2.13 1.08 6.13
C ALA A 83 1.47 -0.30 6.01
N GLN A 84 0.34 -0.47 6.71
CA GLN A 84 -0.53 -1.63 6.56
C GLN A 84 -1.96 -1.13 6.33
N TYR A 85 -2.60 -1.68 5.30
CA TYR A 85 -4.02 -1.52 5.06
C TYR A 85 -4.71 -2.80 5.52
N ARG A 86 -5.60 -2.72 6.51
CA ARG A 86 -6.20 -3.91 7.13
C ARG A 86 -7.00 -4.78 6.16
N TRP A 87 -7.46 -4.22 5.05
CA TRP A 87 -8.17 -4.94 3.98
C TRP A 87 -7.24 -5.56 2.93
N ASP A 88 -5.93 -5.30 2.98
CA ASP A 88 -4.90 -5.84 2.06
C ASP A 88 -3.92 -6.80 2.77
N ALA A 89 -3.80 -6.70 4.10
CA ALA A 89 -2.93 -7.50 4.98
C ALA A 89 -1.42 -7.44 4.68
N ARG A 90 -0.99 -6.88 3.55
CA ARG A 90 0.42 -6.65 3.18
C ARG A 90 1.04 -5.48 3.94
N THR A 91 2.35 -5.56 4.13
CA THR A 91 3.18 -4.48 4.68
C THR A 91 3.93 -3.77 3.58
N TRP A 92 3.73 -2.47 3.49
CA TRP A 92 4.39 -1.60 2.53
C TRP A 92 5.47 -0.78 3.22
N LEU A 93 6.63 -0.61 2.58
CA LEU A 93 7.59 0.39 2.97
C LEU A 93 7.28 1.68 2.20
N LEU A 94 6.86 2.72 2.94
CA LEU A 94 6.68 4.06 2.40
C LEU A 94 8.04 4.76 2.33
N ASN A 95 8.80 4.47 1.28
CA ASN A 95 10.14 5.01 1.06
C ASN A 95 10.17 6.12 0.00
N SER A 96 11.25 6.90 0.07
CA SER A 96 11.61 7.91 -0.92
C SER A 96 12.86 7.54 -1.75
N GLY A 97 13.50 6.40 -1.45
CA GLY A 97 14.71 5.92 -2.13
C GLY A 97 15.11 4.50 -1.69
N GLY A 98 16.16 3.94 -2.28
CA GLY A 98 16.76 2.68 -1.84
C GLY A 98 15.98 1.38 -2.11
N SER A 99 14.83 1.40 -2.80
CA SER A 99 13.97 0.21 -2.99
C SER A 99 14.66 -0.96 -3.69
N HIS A 100 15.54 -0.70 -4.67
CA HIS A 100 16.28 -1.75 -5.37
C HIS A 100 17.27 -2.48 -4.44
N HIS A 101 18.02 -1.72 -3.62
CA HIS A 101 18.94 -2.29 -2.65
C HIS A 101 18.20 -2.99 -1.50
N PHE A 102 17.10 -2.42 -1.02
CA PHE A 102 16.25 -3.06 -0.02
C PHE A 102 15.71 -4.40 -0.54
N ALA A 103 15.16 -4.42 -1.75
CA ALA A 103 14.63 -5.64 -2.35
C ALA A 103 15.74 -6.68 -2.60
N ALA A 104 16.93 -6.25 -3.02
CA ALA A 104 18.08 -7.15 -3.18
C ALA A 104 18.55 -7.73 -1.84
N ALA A 105 18.58 -6.91 -0.78
CA ALA A 105 18.86 -7.38 0.57
C ALA A 105 17.80 -8.40 1.04
N LYS A 106 16.52 -8.11 0.84
CA LYS A 106 15.41 -9.03 1.13
C LYS A 106 15.60 -10.37 0.40
N TYR A 107 15.87 -10.31 -0.90
CA TYR A 107 16.06 -11.47 -1.77
C TYR A 107 17.20 -12.38 -1.30
N ILE A 108 18.34 -11.78 -0.94
CA ILE A 108 19.53 -12.51 -0.45
C ILE A 108 19.28 -13.06 0.96
N ALA A 109 18.73 -12.25 1.87
CA ALA A 109 18.44 -12.65 3.25
C ALA A 109 17.54 -13.90 3.29
N ALA A 110 16.46 -13.91 2.50
CA ALA A 110 15.56 -15.06 2.39
C ALA A 110 16.30 -16.33 1.96
N ARG A 111 17.20 -16.24 0.97
CA ARG A 111 17.96 -17.40 0.46
C ARG A 111 19.08 -17.86 1.38
N LEU A 112 19.59 -16.98 2.24
CA LEU A 112 20.54 -17.33 3.30
C LEU A 112 19.85 -17.85 4.57
N GLY A 113 18.52 -17.74 4.68
CA GLY A 113 17.81 -17.95 5.93
C GLY A 113 18.20 -16.93 7.01
N ALA A 114 18.67 -15.75 6.61
CA ALA A 114 19.12 -14.70 7.51
C ALA A 114 17.96 -13.79 7.92
N THR A 115 17.87 -13.48 9.21
CA THR A 115 16.94 -12.49 9.75
C THR A 115 17.60 -11.10 9.69
N VAL A 116 16.87 -10.11 9.16
CA VAL A 116 17.26 -8.71 9.14
C VAL A 116 16.16 -7.90 9.83
N PRO A 117 16.29 -7.63 11.14
CA PRO A 117 15.28 -6.89 11.89
C PRO A 117 15.27 -5.43 11.49
N LEU A 118 14.08 -4.91 11.23
CA LEU A 118 13.79 -3.51 10.95
C LEU A 118 12.95 -2.93 12.08
N LYS A 119 13.09 -1.62 12.30
CA LYS A 119 12.32 -0.89 13.31
C LYS A 119 11.88 0.46 12.74
N GLY A 120 10.64 0.83 12.96
CA GLY A 120 10.11 2.09 12.47
C GLY A 120 8.74 2.46 13.02
N LYS A 121 8.16 3.51 12.43
CA LYS A 121 6.74 3.83 12.61
C LYS A 121 5.95 2.95 11.65
N LEU A 122 4.84 2.37 12.12
CA LEU A 122 3.85 1.72 11.27
C LEU A 122 2.58 2.57 11.24
N LYS A 123 2.17 3.02 10.07
CA LYS A 123 0.84 3.60 9.82
C LYS A 123 -0.15 2.47 9.52
N VAL A 124 -1.24 2.43 10.26
CA VAL A 124 -2.30 1.44 10.05
C VAL A 124 -3.55 2.13 9.58
N TYR A 125 -4.09 1.65 8.48
CA TYR A 125 -5.35 2.11 7.90
C TYR A 125 -6.40 1.01 8.04
N GLU A 126 -7.54 1.34 8.65
CA GLU A 126 -8.64 0.40 8.86
C GLU A 126 -9.99 1.02 8.55
N LEU A 127 -10.97 0.20 8.18
CA LEU A 127 -12.34 0.63 8.01
C LEU A 127 -13.10 0.52 9.33
N ASP A 128 -13.94 1.51 9.65
CA ASP A 128 -14.83 1.46 10.82
C ASP A 128 -16.00 0.53 10.51
N GLY A 129 -15.94 -0.71 11.02
CA GLY A 129 -16.94 -1.73 10.74
C GLY A 129 -18.36 -1.33 11.13
N ALA A 130 -18.54 -0.54 12.20
CA ALA A 130 -19.86 -0.06 12.60
C ALA A 130 -20.41 0.96 11.61
N THR A 131 -19.56 1.87 11.15
CA THR A 131 -19.89 2.84 10.10
C THR A 131 -20.24 2.14 8.78
N ILE A 132 -19.45 1.15 8.36
CA ILE A 132 -19.73 0.38 7.14
C ILE A 132 -21.07 -0.37 7.26
N ALA A 133 -21.34 -0.99 8.41
CA ALA A 133 -22.61 -1.67 8.65
C ALA A 133 -23.81 -0.71 8.60
N ALA A 134 -23.70 0.47 9.21
CA ALA A 134 -24.73 1.50 9.16
C ALA A 134 -24.98 1.98 7.72
N LEU A 135 -23.93 2.19 6.92
CA LEU A 135 -24.07 2.54 5.51
C LEU A 135 -24.79 1.44 4.72
N ARG A 136 -24.40 0.17 4.91
CA ARG A 136 -25.03 -0.98 4.23
C ARG A 136 -26.50 -1.19 4.62
N SER A 137 -26.92 -0.75 5.80
CA SER A 137 -28.34 -0.79 6.18
C SER A 137 -29.21 0.28 5.51
N LYS A 138 -28.58 1.33 4.98
CA LYS A 138 -29.26 2.51 4.41
C LYS A 138 -29.11 2.60 2.89
N PHE A 139 -28.11 1.92 2.33
CA PHE A 139 -27.75 2.04 0.94
C PHE A 139 -27.32 0.69 0.36
N GLU A 140 -27.77 0.43 -0.86
CA GLU A 140 -27.14 -0.56 -1.73
C GLU A 140 -25.82 0.01 -2.26
N MET A 141 -24.76 -0.79 -2.18
CA MET A 141 -23.40 -0.34 -2.46
C MET A 141 -22.82 -1.08 -3.68
N PHE A 142 -22.38 -0.32 -4.69
CA PHE A 142 -21.80 -0.85 -5.92
C PHE A 142 -20.41 -0.28 -6.15
N ALA A 143 -19.52 -1.09 -6.72
CA ALA A 143 -18.22 -0.62 -7.20
C ALA A 143 -18.28 -0.44 -8.72
N ILE A 144 -17.96 0.77 -9.19
CA ILE A 144 -17.85 1.07 -10.62
C ILE A 144 -16.46 1.60 -10.94
N SER A 145 -16.03 1.48 -12.20
CA SER A 145 -14.81 2.13 -12.66
C SER A 145 -14.92 3.66 -12.46
N ASP A 146 -13.86 4.27 -11.94
CA ASP A 146 -13.73 5.73 -11.82
C ASP A 146 -13.36 6.41 -13.15
N ASN A 147 -13.42 5.67 -14.26
CA ASN A 147 -13.28 6.21 -15.60
C ASN A 147 -14.36 7.27 -15.88
N SER A 148 -13.96 8.41 -16.45
CA SER A 148 -14.85 9.55 -16.69
C SER A 148 -16.06 9.21 -17.57
N PHE A 149 -15.90 8.33 -18.57
CA PHE A 149 -17.01 7.88 -19.41
C PHE A 149 -18.06 7.12 -18.61
N VAL A 150 -17.62 6.18 -17.76
CA VAL A 150 -18.50 5.39 -16.90
C VAL A 150 -19.18 6.28 -15.86
N CYS A 151 -18.43 7.16 -15.20
CA CYS A 151 -18.95 8.09 -14.20
C CYS A 151 -19.99 9.05 -14.78
N ASN A 152 -19.76 9.58 -15.99
CA ASN A 152 -20.70 10.49 -16.64
C ASN A 152 -21.97 9.76 -17.06
N ALA A 153 -21.85 8.60 -17.71
CA ALA A 153 -23.00 7.80 -18.11
C ALA A 153 -23.86 7.39 -16.90
N PHE A 154 -23.23 6.98 -15.81
CA PHE A 154 -23.93 6.68 -14.55
C PHE A 154 -24.64 7.93 -14.00
N SER A 155 -23.96 9.07 -13.93
CA SER A 155 -24.53 10.32 -13.44
C SER A 155 -25.73 10.78 -14.28
N ASP A 156 -25.68 10.62 -15.59
CA ASP A 156 -26.76 11.00 -16.49
C ASP A 156 -27.96 10.08 -16.34
N ALA A 157 -27.73 8.77 -16.20
CA ALA A 157 -28.79 7.81 -15.90
C ALA A 157 -29.50 8.12 -14.57
N MET A 158 -28.74 8.40 -13.50
CA MET A 158 -29.33 8.77 -12.21
C MET A 158 -30.12 10.07 -12.28
N ARG A 159 -29.64 11.08 -13.02
CA ARG A 159 -30.38 12.34 -13.25
C ARG A 159 -31.67 12.12 -14.03
N ALA A 160 -31.63 11.31 -15.10
CA ALA A 160 -32.82 10.98 -15.89
C ALA A 160 -33.87 10.25 -15.06
N PHE A 161 -33.42 9.32 -14.21
CA PHE A 161 -34.28 8.61 -13.26
C PHE A 161 -34.68 9.44 -12.03
N ARG A 162 -34.09 10.63 -11.86
CA ARG A 162 -34.25 11.52 -10.70
C ARG A 162 -33.88 10.85 -9.36
N ALA A 163 -32.93 9.92 -9.39
CA ALA A 163 -32.36 9.33 -8.19
C ALA A 163 -31.25 10.21 -7.60
N THR A 164 -31.14 10.18 -6.28
CA THR A 164 -29.99 10.71 -5.55
C THR A 164 -29.05 9.57 -5.20
N TRP A 165 -27.75 9.84 -5.19
CA TRP A 165 -26.72 8.87 -4.82
C TRP A 165 -25.59 9.55 -4.07
N LEU A 166 -24.82 8.75 -3.34
CA LEU A 166 -23.52 9.17 -2.79
C LEU A 166 -22.41 8.42 -3.51
N TRP A 167 -21.19 8.94 -3.41
CA TRP A 167 -20.03 8.26 -3.93
C TRP A 167 -18.75 8.53 -3.13
N HIS A 168 -17.82 7.57 -3.16
CA HIS A 168 -16.49 7.65 -2.56
C HIS A 168 -15.46 6.94 -3.43
N ALA A 169 -14.26 7.49 -3.59
CA ALA A 169 -13.16 6.78 -4.24
C ALA A 169 -12.69 5.61 -3.33
N LEU A 170 -12.52 4.40 -3.87
CA LEU A 170 -12.01 3.31 -3.03
C LEU A 170 -10.53 3.53 -2.70
N PRO A 171 -10.08 3.11 -1.50
CA PRO A 171 -8.67 3.23 -1.12
C PRO A 171 -7.82 2.18 -1.86
N THR A 172 -6.49 2.36 -1.83
CA THR A 172 -5.50 1.37 -2.28
C THR A 172 -5.82 -0.02 -1.72
N PRO A 173 -5.74 -1.11 -2.50
CA PRO A 173 -5.23 -1.19 -3.87
C PRO A 173 -6.26 -0.88 -4.97
N TYR A 174 -7.50 -0.52 -4.62
CA TYR A 174 -8.61 -0.34 -5.57
C TYR A 174 -8.66 1.07 -6.17
N MET A 175 -7.48 1.68 -6.39
CA MET A 175 -7.39 2.97 -7.07
C MET A 175 -8.03 2.87 -8.46
N GLY A 176 -8.75 3.92 -8.86
CA GLY A 176 -9.51 3.91 -10.12
C GLY A 176 -10.86 3.19 -10.05
N ILE A 177 -11.30 2.80 -8.85
CA ILE A 177 -12.66 2.33 -8.57
C ILE A 177 -13.37 3.33 -7.63
N ARG A 178 -14.66 3.51 -7.86
CA ARG A 178 -15.55 4.34 -7.04
C ARG A 178 -16.67 3.49 -6.45
N ALA A 179 -16.92 3.65 -5.16
CA ALA A 179 -18.13 3.15 -4.52
C ALA A 179 -19.29 4.11 -4.79
N ILE A 180 -20.41 3.58 -5.25
CA ILE A 180 -21.70 4.26 -5.38
C ILE A 180 -22.64 3.70 -4.32
N LEU A 181 -23.33 4.59 -3.61
CA LEU A 181 -24.33 4.25 -2.62
C LEU A 181 -25.69 4.76 -3.10
N LEU A 182 -26.63 3.84 -3.31
CA LEU A 182 -28.01 4.12 -3.73
C LEU A 182 -28.96 3.86 -2.55
N PRO A 183 -29.86 4.81 -2.23
CA PRO A 183 -30.82 4.66 -1.11
C PRO A 183 -31.94 3.68 -1.42
#